data_AF-A0A3P7ME56-F1
#
_entry.id   AF-A0A3P7ME56-F1
#
_cell.length_a   1.000
_cell.length_b   1.000
_cell.length_c   1.000
_cell.angle_alpha   90.00
_cell.angle_beta   90.00
_cell.angle_gamma   90.00
#
_symmetry.space_group_name_H-M   'P 1'
#
loop_
_entity.id
_entity.type
_entity.pdbx_description
1 polymer ?
#
loop_
_entity_poly.entity_id
_entity_poly.type
_entity_poly.pdbx_seq_one_letter_code
_entity_poly.pdbx_strand_id
1 'polypeptide(L)'
;MGKSPKGKGKGSKGKSKSPGSKGSKGKNVPEEPPVERGMQTDPDSICFMCCVQFSDGAAIQAHTLLMDHRPPYHISHQHCRGCKETVFMKWTEKHKCALAKAAYLRLISSNVSLPGGPPYRCLYCRSRPLSSRSELTVHLLAYHRPQRQPGVCGLCPFTFSEPVSLPPPPVPPPPANADEATLKQYAKEVQKATELRMCEFEYAEVAPGLIDLHNHCARVHVPAYSLLLRQRLLTDFHLREPFACVICGQVFHSNVEYHAHIICRHATDVPIKEGLRICAVCSKGIRSEDCFNQHVKRRHEEPIAHLADLWTSRELMMDAADAGQVCTTCWDVLPNAMQLQAHIIVAHTSTNPLVCGWCNLEFTSCPDPLVAFPIFLNHERNHARLLHAQALESKRTFDPVPELLNEDFSAEAIAAMLAAQAEADASKSSKSPKSESGKSKGKGKDKSKGKSSPKKKKK
;
A
#
# COMPACT_ATOMS: atom_id res chain seq x y z
N MET A 1 -2.69 -59.42 -35.87
CA MET A 1 -3.54 -60.61 -35.70
C MET A 1 -3.49 -61.06 -34.24
N GLY A 2 -4.63 -61.41 -33.63
CA GLY A 2 -4.77 -61.95 -32.26
C GLY A 2 -5.09 -60.90 -31.19
N LYS A 3 -6.32 -60.38 -31.06
CA LYS A 3 -7.56 -60.91 -30.44
C LYS A 3 -7.66 -60.74 -28.91
N SER A 4 -8.64 -59.93 -28.48
CA SER A 4 -9.26 -59.82 -27.14
C SER A 4 -9.93 -61.13 -26.68
N PRO A 5 -10.37 -61.27 -25.41
CA PRO A 5 -11.74 -60.87 -24.95
C PRO A 5 -11.82 -60.33 -23.48
N LYS A 6 -12.65 -59.32 -23.13
CA LYS A 6 -14.10 -59.29 -22.71
C LYS A 6 -14.50 -59.95 -21.37
N GLY A 7 -15.14 -59.15 -20.48
CA GLY A 7 -16.29 -59.55 -19.62
C GLY A 7 -16.24 -59.15 -18.13
N LYS A 8 -16.96 -58.08 -17.69
CA LYS A 8 -18.20 -58.03 -16.83
C LYS A 8 -18.07 -58.67 -15.41
N GLY A 9 -18.53 -58.11 -14.27
CA GLY A 9 -19.26 -56.89 -13.88
C GLY A 9 -19.85 -56.97 -12.45
N LYS A 10 -20.50 -55.86 -12.01
CA LYS A 10 -21.55 -55.67 -10.97
C LYS A 10 -21.25 -55.76 -9.44
N GLY A 11 -21.67 -54.70 -8.73
CA GLY A 11 -22.29 -54.70 -7.38
C GLY A 11 -22.44 -53.27 -6.85
N SER A 12 -23.30 -52.88 -5.90
CA SER A 12 -24.70 -53.19 -5.54
C SER A 12 -25.17 -52.02 -4.64
N LYS A 13 -26.47 -51.66 -4.69
CA LYS A 13 -27.11 -50.58 -3.90
C LYS A 13 -27.32 -51.00 -2.42
N GLY A 14 -27.30 -50.03 -1.50
CA GLY A 14 -27.85 -50.18 -0.15
C GLY A 14 -28.24 -48.84 0.50
N LYS A 15 -29.55 -48.60 0.65
CA LYS A 15 -30.18 -47.54 1.46
C LYS A 15 -30.41 -48.07 2.88
N SER A 16 -30.34 -47.21 3.90
CA SER A 16 -31.09 -47.40 5.16
C SER A 16 -31.54 -46.06 5.75
N LYS A 17 -32.75 -46.07 6.33
CA LYS A 17 -33.57 -44.95 6.81
C LYS A 17 -33.43 -44.77 8.34
N SER A 18 -33.70 -43.55 8.82
CA SER A 18 -34.00 -43.14 10.21
C SER A 18 -35.29 -43.78 10.78
N PRO A 19 -35.61 -43.69 12.10
CA PRO A 19 -36.28 -42.51 12.74
C PRO A 19 -35.91 -42.31 14.25
N GLY A 20 -36.31 -41.33 15.07
CA GLY A 20 -37.17 -40.12 15.08
C GLY A 20 -37.06 -39.48 16.48
N SER A 21 -36.85 -38.16 16.62
CA SER A 21 -37.80 -37.07 16.95
C SER A 21 -38.33 -36.93 18.39
N LYS A 22 -38.03 -35.78 19.03
CA LYS A 22 -38.86 -34.84 19.83
C LYS A 22 -37.88 -33.97 20.66
N GLY A 23 -37.90 -32.65 20.73
CA GLY A 23 -38.77 -31.58 20.25
C GLY A 23 -38.60 -30.40 21.22
N SER A 24 -38.37 -29.17 20.75
CA SER A 24 -38.61 -27.93 21.51
C SER A 24 -38.65 -26.71 20.59
N LYS A 25 -39.69 -25.90 20.80
CA LYS A 25 -40.08 -24.71 20.03
C LYS A 25 -39.19 -23.51 20.36
N GLY A 26 -38.88 -22.68 19.36
CA GLY A 26 -38.28 -21.35 19.56
C GLY A 26 -38.28 -20.50 18.29
N LYS A 27 -39.26 -19.60 18.19
CA LYS A 27 -39.37 -18.33 17.44
C LYS A 27 -38.55 -18.13 16.13
N ASN A 28 -39.29 -17.98 15.03
CA ASN A 28 -38.84 -17.48 13.73
C ASN A 28 -38.33 -16.02 13.82
N VAL A 29 -37.08 -15.82 13.43
CA VAL A 29 -36.58 -14.57 12.82
C VAL A 29 -36.14 -14.97 11.41
N PRO A 30 -36.50 -14.25 10.34
CA PRO A 30 -35.97 -14.54 9.01
C PRO A 30 -34.48 -14.20 9.02
N GLU A 31 -33.64 -15.21 9.19
CA GLU A 31 -32.21 -15.10 8.96
C GLU A 31 -32.03 -15.06 7.43
N GLU A 32 -31.61 -13.92 6.90
CA GLU A 32 -31.15 -13.86 5.50
C GLU A 32 -30.05 -14.92 5.32
N PRO A 33 -30.12 -15.74 4.27
CA PRO A 33 -29.14 -16.79 4.07
C PRO A 33 -27.74 -16.14 4.01
N PRO A 34 -26.71 -16.77 4.62
CA PRO A 34 -25.35 -16.27 4.52
C PRO A 34 -25.02 -16.09 3.05
N VAL A 35 -24.65 -14.88 2.65
CA VAL A 35 -24.07 -14.65 1.32
C VAL A 35 -22.86 -15.56 1.24
N GLU A 36 -22.95 -16.61 0.42
CA GLU A 36 -21.79 -17.37 -0.02
C GLU A 36 -20.87 -16.37 -0.71
N ARG A 37 -19.91 -15.82 0.03
CA ARG A 37 -18.76 -15.14 -0.54
C ARG A 37 -18.00 -16.21 -1.31
N GLY A 38 -18.37 -16.39 -2.58
CA GLY A 38 -17.60 -17.18 -3.52
C GLY A 38 -16.17 -16.65 -3.47
N MET A 39 -15.27 -17.42 -2.89
CA MET A 39 -13.85 -17.11 -2.90
C MET A 39 -13.45 -17.14 -4.38
N GLN A 40 -13.19 -15.98 -4.95
CA GLN A 40 -12.80 -15.88 -6.35
C GLN A 40 -11.38 -16.45 -6.46
N THR A 41 -11.27 -17.71 -6.86
CA THR A 41 -10.02 -18.48 -6.80
C THR A 41 -9.11 -18.27 -8.01
N ASP A 42 -9.61 -17.68 -9.09
CA ASP A 42 -8.84 -17.41 -10.30
C ASP A 42 -8.74 -15.90 -10.55
N PRO A 43 -7.53 -15.35 -10.82
CA PRO A 43 -7.38 -13.95 -11.20
C PRO A 43 -8.18 -13.70 -12.48
N ASP A 44 -9.01 -12.66 -12.45
CA ASP A 44 -9.86 -12.29 -13.59
C ASP A 44 -8.98 -11.92 -14.78
N SER A 45 -8.82 -12.87 -15.70
CA SER A 45 -8.05 -12.66 -16.92
C SER A 45 -8.89 -12.01 -18.03
N ILE A 46 -9.89 -11.20 -17.67
CA ILE A 46 -10.86 -10.61 -18.59
C ILE A 46 -10.76 -9.08 -18.60
N CYS A 47 -10.83 -8.49 -19.79
CA CYS A 47 -11.09 -7.06 -19.91
C CYS A 47 -12.58 -6.80 -19.70
N PHE A 48 -12.94 -6.04 -18.66
CA PHE A 48 -14.34 -5.82 -18.33
C PHE A 48 -15.05 -4.96 -19.36
N MET A 49 -14.37 -4.02 -20.03
CA MET A 49 -15.04 -3.18 -21.04
C MET A 49 -15.48 -3.93 -22.29
N CYS A 50 -14.65 -4.87 -22.78
CA CYS A 50 -14.89 -5.57 -24.04
C CYS A 50 -15.19 -7.06 -23.89
N CYS A 51 -15.19 -7.56 -22.65
CA CYS A 51 -15.45 -8.95 -22.27
C CYS A 51 -14.51 -9.98 -22.95
N VAL A 52 -13.31 -9.57 -23.35
CA VAL A 52 -12.30 -10.46 -23.95
C VAL A 52 -11.44 -11.08 -22.86
N GLN A 53 -11.22 -12.38 -22.95
CA GLN A 53 -10.32 -13.11 -22.07
C GLN A 53 -8.89 -13.12 -22.64
N PHE A 54 -7.92 -13.03 -21.74
CA PHE A 54 -6.48 -12.97 -21.99
C PHE A 54 -5.75 -14.04 -21.18
N SER A 55 -4.47 -14.26 -21.49
CA SER A 55 -3.63 -15.24 -20.80
C SER A 55 -3.30 -14.86 -19.35
N ASP A 56 -3.04 -13.59 -19.07
CA ASP A 56 -2.65 -13.11 -17.74
C ASP A 56 -2.88 -11.59 -17.56
N GLY A 57 -2.60 -11.08 -16.36
CA GLY A 57 -2.73 -9.65 -16.03
C GLY A 57 -1.85 -8.73 -16.88
N ALA A 58 -0.64 -9.17 -17.27
CA ALA A 58 0.24 -8.37 -18.12
C ALA A 58 -0.33 -8.22 -19.54
N ALA A 59 -0.96 -9.26 -20.09
CA ALA A 59 -1.66 -9.21 -21.37
C ALA A 59 -2.85 -8.23 -21.32
N ILE A 60 -3.60 -8.20 -20.21
CA ILE A 60 -4.71 -7.26 -20.01
C ILE A 60 -4.22 -5.83 -19.89
N GLN A 61 -3.19 -5.57 -19.08
CA GLN A 61 -2.62 -4.22 -18.97
C GLN A 61 -2.11 -3.73 -20.33
N ALA A 62 -1.41 -4.58 -21.09
CA ALA A 62 -0.96 -4.26 -22.44
C ALA A 62 -2.13 -3.95 -23.37
N HIS A 63 -3.19 -4.74 -23.32
CA HIS A 63 -4.43 -4.50 -24.05
C HIS A 63 -5.07 -3.16 -23.67
N THR A 64 -5.29 -2.89 -22.38
CA THR A 64 -5.93 -1.66 -21.88
C THR A 64 -5.14 -0.40 -22.23
N LEU A 65 -3.81 -0.48 -22.19
CA LEU A 65 -2.92 0.62 -22.58
C LEU A 65 -2.95 0.89 -24.09
N LEU A 66 -3.03 -0.16 -24.92
CA LEU A 66 -2.81 -0.03 -26.37
C LEU A 66 -4.06 -0.05 -27.22
N MET A 67 -5.15 -0.67 -26.76
CA MET A 67 -6.37 -0.80 -27.56
C MET A 67 -7.38 0.24 -27.09
N ASP A 68 -8.07 0.85 -28.04
CA ASP A 68 -9.13 1.78 -27.71
C ASP A 68 -10.47 1.07 -27.42
N HIS A 69 -11.21 1.61 -26.44
CA HIS A 69 -12.52 1.08 -25.99
C HIS A 69 -13.67 2.07 -26.19
N ARG A 70 -13.42 3.23 -26.81
CA ARG A 70 -14.34 4.39 -26.88
C ARG A 70 -14.97 4.66 -28.26
N PRO A 71 -16.27 4.96 -28.41
CA PRO A 71 -16.86 5.31 -29.72
C PRO A 71 -16.05 6.36 -30.54
N PRO A 72 -15.99 6.29 -31.88
CA PRO A 72 -16.85 5.55 -32.81
C PRO A 72 -16.19 4.24 -33.26
N TYR A 73 -16.18 3.24 -32.40
CA TYR A 73 -15.68 1.90 -32.75
C TYR A 73 -16.81 0.94 -33.03
N HIS A 74 -16.53 0.05 -33.98
CA HIS A 74 -17.33 -1.13 -34.21
C HIS A 74 -17.05 -2.11 -33.07
N ILE A 75 -18.09 -2.65 -32.42
CA ILE A 75 -18.00 -3.62 -31.29
C ILE A 75 -17.10 -4.85 -31.56
N SER A 76 -16.68 -5.06 -32.80
CA SER A 76 -15.80 -6.15 -33.23
C SER A 76 -14.34 -5.73 -33.44
N HIS A 77 -14.03 -4.45 -33.63
CA HIS A 77 -12.70 -3.99 -34.01
C HIS A 77 -12.21 -2.88 -33.08
N GLN A 78 -10.92 -2.90 -32.77
CA GLN A 78 -10.24 -1.91 -31.94
C GLN A 78 -9.04 -1.33 -32.67
N HIS A 79 -8.71 -0.09 -32.39
CA HIS A 79 -7.52 0.56 -32.95
C HIS A 79 -6.37 0.41 -31.97
N CYS A 80 -5.19 0.03 -32.48
CA CYS A 80 -3.98 0.04 -31.69
C CYS A 80 -3.41 1.45 -31.63
N ARG A 81 -3.32 2.05 -30.42
CA ARG A 81 -2.69 3.36 -30.20
C ARG A 81 -1.23 3.43 -30.64
N GLY A 82 -0.52 2.30 -30.59
CA GLY A 82 0.89 2.18 -30.93
C GLY A 82 1.17 2.25 -32.44
N CYS A 83 0.56 1.35 -33.23
CA CYS A 83 0.80 1.29 -34.67
C CYS A 83 -0.34 1.83 -35.54
N LYS A 84 -1.46 2.25 -34.94
CA LYS A 84 -2.70 2.75 -35.58
C LYS A 84 -3.46 1.73 -36.43
N GLU A 85 -3.03 0.47 -36.47
CA GLU A 85 -3.75 -0.61 -37.18
C GLU A 85 -5.09 -0.91 -36.50
N THR A 86 -6.08 -1.31 -37.31
CA THR A 86 -7.35 -1.84 -36.84
C THR A 86 -7.20 -3.35 -36.60
N VAL A 87 -7.55 -3.80 -35.41
CA VAL A 87 -7.38 -5.17 -34.95
C VAL A 87 -8.75 -5.74 -34.59
N PHE A 88 -9.08 -6.91 -35.13
CA PHE A 88 -10.29 -7.63 -34.70
C PHE A 88 -10.13 -8.02 -33.22
N MET A 89 -11.12 -7.72 -32.40
CA MET A 89 -11.06 -7.73 -30.93
C MET A 89 -10.52 -9.06 -30.35
N LYS A 90 -10.89 -10.19 -30.95
CA LYS A 90 -10.42 -11.55 -30.55
C LYS A 90 -8.93 -11.81 -30.80
N TRP A 91 -8.26 -10.97 -31.59
CA TRP A 91 -6.85 -11.11 -31.97
C TRP A 91 -5.96 -10.05 -31.33
N THR A 92 -6.53 -9.23 -30.44
CA THR A 92 -5.81 -8.13 -29.79
C THR A 92 -4.63 -8.62 -28.98
N GLU A 93 -4.74 -9.74 -28.27
CA GLU A 93 -3.63 -10.34 -27.53
C GLU A 93 -2.48 -10.79 -28.44
N LYS A 94 -2.80 -11.27 -29.66
CA LYS A 94 -1.83 -11.73 -30.66
C LYS A 94 -1.23 -10.60 -31.49
N HIS A 95 -1.73 -9.37 -31.32
CA HIS A 95 -1.24 -8.23 -32.05
C HIS A 95 0.20 -7.89 -31.61
N LYS A 96 1.08 -7.59 -32.57
CA LYS A 96 2.53 -7.36 -32.33
C LYS A 96 2.82 -6.39 -31.18
N CYS A 97 2.10 -5.26 -31.12
CA CYS A 97 2.31 -4.26 -30.08
C CYS A 97 1.85 -4.76 -28.70
N ALA A 98 0.74 -5.52 -28.64
CA ALA A 98 0.23 -6.10 -27.40
C ALA A 98 1.18 -7.18 -26.86
N LEU A 99 1.67 -8.08 -27.73
CA LEU A 99 2.66 -9.10 -27.36
C LEU A 99 3.94 -8.47 -26.81
N ALA A 100 4.52 -7.50 -27.53
CA ALA A 100 5.73 -6.82 -27.10
C ALA A 100 5.54 -6.09 -25.76
N LYS A 101 4.42 -5.39 -25.60
CA LYS A 101 4.10 -4.70 -24.35
C LYS A 101 3.90 -5.68 -23.21
N ALA A 102 3.11 -6.74 -23.39
CA ALA A 102 2.88 -7.75 -22.36
C ALA A 102 4.18 -8.45 -21.93
N ALA A 103 5.08 -8.78 -22.88
CA ALA A 103 6.39 -9.34 -22.58
C ALA A 103 7.24 -8.39 -21.71
N TYR A 104 7.27 -7.08 -22.05
CA TYR A 104 7.94 -6.09 -21.24
C TYR A 104 7.32 -5.98 -19.83
N LEU A 105 5.99 -5.94 -19.74
CA LEU A 105 5.29 -5.86 -18.44
C LEU A 105 5.60 -7.05 -17.53
N ARG A 106 5.64 -8.27 -18.06
CA ARG A 106 6.05 -9.47 -17.30
C ARG A 106 7.49 -9.39 -16.83
N LEU A 107 8.39 -8.88 -17.67
CA LEU A 107 9.80 -8.72 -17.31
C LEU A 107 9.95 -7.77 -16.13
N ILE A 108 9.40 -6.55 -16.24
CA ILE A 108 9.58 -5.53 -15.19
C ILE A 108 8.90 -5.88 -13.87
N SER A 109 7.81 -6.66 -13.91
CA SER A 109 7.11 -7.11 -12.71
C SER A 109 7.75 -8.35 -12.05
N SER A 110 8.73 -8.97 -12.71
CA SER A 110 9.40 -10.18 -12.21
C SER A 110 10.43 -9.88 -11.11
N ASN A 111 10.76 -10.91 -10.32
CA ASN A 111 11.80 -10.82 -9.29
C ASN A 111 13.19 -10.45 -9.82
N VAL A 112 13.46 -10.69 -11.11
CA VAL A 112 14.73 -10.30 -11.74
C VAL A 112 14.84 -8.78 -11.84
N SER A 113 13.73 -8.11 -12.13
CA SER A 113 13.67 -6.64 -12.24
C SER A 113 13.37 -5.94 -10.92
N LEU A 114 13.03 -6.70 -9.88
CA LEU A 114 12.67 -6.20 -8.55
C LEU A 114 13.63 -6.70 -7.45
N PRO A 115 14.97 -6.52 -7.56
CA PRO A 115 15.88 -6.93 -6.49
C PRO A 115 15.65 -6.10 -5.22
N GLY A 116 15.64 -6.77 -4.07
CA GLY A 116 15.18 -6.19 -2.81
C GLY A 116 13.66 -6.01 -2.72
N GLY A 117 12.92 -6.60 -3.67
CA GLY A 117 11.46 -6.70 -3.73
C GLY A 117 10.73 -5.50 -4.34
N PRO A 118 9.39 -5.55 -4.42
CA PRO A 118 8.58 -4.54 -5.10
C PRO A 118 8.71 -3.10 -4.56
N PRO A 119 8.58 -2.06 -5.43
CA PRO A 119 8.86 -0.65 -5.11
C PRO A 119 7.78 0.04 -4.25
N TYR A 120 6.95 -0.75 -3.57
CA TYR A 120 5.89 -0.30 -2.66
C TYR A 120 5.95 -1.06 -1.32
N ARG A 121 7.05 -1.78 -1.05
CA ARG A 121 7.29 -2.48 0.22
C ARG A 121 8.36 -1.77 1.04
N CYS A 122 8.05 -1.45 2.29
CA CYS A 122 8.99 -0.79 3.20
C CYS A 122 9.95 -1.79 3.86
N LEU A 123 11.25 -1.57 3.72
CA LEU A 123 12.29 -2.42 4.32
C LEU A 123 12.46 -2.18 5.83
N TYR A 124 12.13 -0.99 6.34
CA TYR A 124 12.19 -0.69 7.78
C TYR A 124 10.99 -1.23 8.57
N CYS A 125 9.88 -1.51 7.90
CA CYS A 125 8.64 -2.00 8.51
C CYS A 125 8.33 -3.44 8.12
N ARG A 126 9.33 -4.34 8.13
CA ARG A 126 9.13 -5.77 7.86
C ARG A 126 8.33 -6.02 6.56
N SER A 127 8.80 -5.48 5.44
CA SER A 127 8.15 -5.66 4.14
C SER A 127 6.71 -5.13 4.06
N ARG A 128 6.32 -4.19 4.94
CA ARG A 128 4.94 -3.68 4.96
C ARG A 128 4.54 -3.21 3.56
N PRO A 129 3.44 -3.75 2.99
CA PRO A 129 2.94 -3.31 1.69
C PRO A 129 2.26 -1.94 1.83
N LEU A 130 2.50 -1.10 0.84
CA LEU A 130 1.84 0.19 0.65
C LEU A 130 1.13 0.17 -0.70
N SER A 131 0.22 1.12 -0.93
CA SER A 131 -0.60 1.18 -2.14
C SER A 131 0.12 1.75 -3.35
N SER A 132 1.31 2.33 -3.20
CA SER A 132 2.12 2.83 -4.31
C SER A 132 3.55 3.13 -3.90
N ARG A 133 4.43 3.35 -4.89
CA ARG A 133 5.77 3.90 -4.63
C ARG A 133 5.74 5.36 -4.13
N SER A 134 4.73 6.13 -4.51
CA SER A 134 4.51 7.49 -3.99
C SER A 134 4.20 7.44 -2.50
N GLU A 135 3.35 6.49 -2.09
CA GLU A 135 3.07 6.24 -0.69
C GLU A 135 4.28 5.70 0.05
N LEU A 136 5.11 4.83 -0.56
CA LEU A 136 6.40 4.44 0.02
C LEU A 136 7.32 5.62 0.27
N THR A 137 7.46 6.53 -0.70
CA THR A 137 8.26 7.75 -0.52
C THR A 137 7.74 8.56 0.67
N VAL A 138 6.44 8.84 0.71
CA VAL A 138 5.81 9.59 1.81
C VAL A 138 6.00 8.86 3.14
N HIS A 139 5.83 7.55 3.18
CA HIS A 139 6.01 6.73 4.37
C HIS A 139 7.46 6.82 4.89
N LEU A 140 8.47 6.70 4.02
CA LEU A 140 9.87 6.84 4.42
C LEU A 140 10.15 8.23 5.02
N LEU A 141 9.62 9.29 4.40
CA LEU A 141 9.81 10.67 4.86
C LEU A 141 8.99 11.01 6.11
N ALA A 142 7.85 10.37 6.34
CA ALA A 142 6.99 10.63 7.48
C ALA A 142 7.35 9.78 8.71
N TYR A 143 7.77 8.53 8.52
CA TYR A 143 8.02 7.55 9.60
C TYR A 143 9.52 7.40 9.90
N HIS A 144 10.34 7.23 8.87
CA HIS A 144 11.74 6.81 8.98
C HIS A 144 12.74 7.95 8.77
N ARG A 145 12.24 9.18 8.76
CA ARG A 145 13.05 10.38 8.63
C ARG A 145 14.12 10.45 9.72
N PRO A 146 15.39 10.72 9.36
CA PRO A 146 16.45 10.95 10.32
C PRO A 146 16.09 12.13 11.25
N GLN A 147 16.38 11.99 12.54
CA GLN A 147 16.10 13.00 13.57
C GLN A 147 14.63 13.44 13.66
N ARG A 148 13.68 12.61 13.21
CA ARG A 148 12.25 12.84 13.42
C ARG A 148 11.96 12.94 14.92
N GLN A 149 11.17 13.95 15.31
CA GLN A 149 10.68 14.05 16.69
C GLN A 149 9.67 12.94 16.96
N PRO A 150 9.83 12.17 18.07
CA PRO A 150 8.87 11.16 18.45
C PRO A 150 7.45 11.74 18.58
N GLY A 151 6.45 11.00 18.10
CA GLY A 151 5.04 11.40 18.08
C GLY A 151 4.68 12.48 17.07
N VAL A 152 5.58 12.88 16.18
CA VAL A 152 5.32 13.92 15.15
C VAL A 152 5.55 13.35 13.74
N CYS A 153 4.69 13.71 12.80
CA CYS A 153 4.86 13.41 11.38
C CYS A 153 6.18 14.00 10.87
N GLY A 154 6.96 13.20 10.12
CA GLY A 154 8.21 13.69 9.55
C GLY A 154 8.05 14.78 8.49
N LEU A 155 6.85 15.02 7.96
CA LEU A 155 6.59 15.98 6.88
C LEU A 155 5.86 17.25 7.33
N CYS A 156 5.19 17.23 8.49
CA CYS A 156 4.40 18.35 8.98
C CYS A 156 4.23 18.32 10.51
N PRO A 157 3.67 19.36 11.13
CA PRO A 157 3.48 19.42 12.59
C PRO A 157 2.42 18.46 13.18
N PHE A 158 1.81 17.57 12.40
CA PHE A 158 0.80 16.64 12.89
C PHE A 158 1.35 15.69 13.97
N THR A 159 0.62 15.50 15.06
CA THR A 159 1.03 14.66 16.19
C THR A 159 0.20 13.39 16.31
N PHE A 160 0.82 12.29 16.74
CA PHE A 160 0.17 10.99 16.95
C PHE A 160 0.78 10.25 18.15
N SER A 161 0.10 9.19 18.61
CA SER A 161 0.59 8.34 19.70
C SER A 161 1.64 7.34 19.19
N GLU A 162 2.90 7.53 19.55
CA GLU A 162 3.95 6.60 19.13
C GLU A 162 3.99 5.36 20.04
N PRO A 163 4.06 4.13 19.48
CA PRO A 163 4.24 2.93 20.29
C PRO A 163 5.51 3.01 21.15
N VAL A 164 5.42 2.53 22.38
CA VAL A 164 6.53 2.49 23.32
C VAL A 164 7.64 1.59 22.77
N SER A 165 8.88 2.08 22.80
CA SER A 165 10.05 1.29 22.42
C SER A 165 10.13 0.04 23.29
N LEU A 166 10.26 -1.11 22.65
CA LEU A 166 10.36 -2.38 23.35
C LEU A 166 11.65 -2.45 24.17
N PRO A 167 11.63 -3.14 25.33
CA PRO A 167 12.84 -3.40 26.09
C PRO A 167 13.81 -4.24 25.23
N PRO A 168 15.14 -4.14 25.46
CA PRO A 168 16.12 -4.96 24.73
C PRO A 168 15.81 -6.46 24.88
N PRO A 169 16.23 -7.30 23.91
CA PRO A 169 16.00 -8.74 23.98
C PRO A 169 16.63 -9.31 25.27
N PRO A 170 16.03 -10.35 25.88
CA PRO A 170 16.46 -10.91 27.15
C PRO A 170 17.72 -11.79 26.98
N VAL A 171 18.84 -11.17 26.61
CA VAL A 171 20.16 -11.80 26.53
C VAL A 171 20.95 -11.42 27.79
N PRO A 172 21.40 -12.38 28.61
CA PRO A 172 22.13 -12.09 29.84
C PRO A 172 23.38 -11.24 29.55
N PRO A 173 23.60 -10.13 30.27
CA PRO A 173 24.78 -9.31 30.05
C PRO A 173 26.06 -10.08 30.41
N PRO A 174 27.16 -9.85 29.68
CA PRO A 174 28.42 -10.52 29.95
C PRO A 174 28.99 -10.07 31.31
N PRO A 175 29.83 -10.90 31.98
CA PRO A 175 30.51 -10.51 33.20
C PRO A 175 31.33 -9.22 33.00
N ALA A 176 31.48 -8.40 34.06
CA ALA A 176 32.20 -7.13 33.99
C ALA A 176 33.67 -7.26 33.52
N ASN A 177 34.25 -8.47 33.65
CA ASN A 177 35.64 -8.77 33.32
C ASN A 177 35.75 -9.62 32.03
N ALA A 178 34.70 -9.64 31.21
CA ALA A 178 34.65 -10.43 29.99
C ALA A 178 35.77 -10.03 29.01
N ASP A 179 36.37 -11.03 28.38
CA ASP A 179 37.35 -10.80 27.32
C ASP A 179 36.67 -10.30 26.03
N GLU A 180 37.47 -9.77 25.11
CA GLU A 180 36.97 -9.18 23.86
C GLU A 180 36.19 -10.20 23.00
N ALA A 181 36.56 -11.48 23.07
CA ALA A 181 35.84 -12.55 22.39
C ALA A 181 34.43 -12.76 22.95
N THR A 182 34.27 -12.78 24.28
CA THR A 182 32.96 -12.88 24.93
C THR A 182 32.08 -11.67 24.64
N LEU A 183 32.64 -10.45 24.62
CA LEU A 183 31.89 -9.25 24.25
C LEU A 183 31.39 -9.29 22.80
N LYS A 184 32.22 -9.75 21.86
CA LYS A 184 31.83 -9.94 20.46
C LYS A 184 30.75 -11.01 20.30
N GLN A 185 30.85 -12.10 21.06
CA GLN A 185 29.85 -13.16 21.05
C GLN A 185 28.50 -12.68 21.60
N TYR A 186 28.52 -11.97 22.74
CA TYR A 186 27.31 -11.34 23.29
C TYR A 186 26.65 -10.39 22.30
N ALA A 187 27.41 -9.53 21.62
CA ALA A 187 26.87 -8.63 20.61
C ALA A 187 26.17 -9.38 19.47
N LYS A 188 26.75 -10.49 18.99
CA LYS A 188 26.13 -11.36 17.99
C LYS A 188 24.84 -12.02 18.50
N GLU A 189 24.82 -12.46 19.74
CA GLU A 189 23.63 -13.07 20.36
C GLU A 189 22.50 -12.06 20.54
N VAL A 190 22.81 -10.84 21.00
CA VAL A 190 21.86 -9.73 21.08
C VAL A 190 21.31 -9.37 19.70
N GLN A 191 22.18 -9.30 18.69
CA GLN A 191 21.76 -9.02 17.31
C GLN A 191 20.82 -10.11 16.80
N LYS A 192 21.21 -11.39 16.92
CA LYS A 192 20.39 -12.53 16.50
C LYS A 192 19.05 -12.59 17.23
N ALA A 193 19.03 -12.33 18.54
CA ALA A 193 17.79 -12.28 19.31
C ALA A 193 16.89 -11.12 18.86
N THR A 194 17.48 -9.97 18.52
CA THR A 194 16.73 -8.83 17.96
C THR A 194 16.11 -9.18 16.61
N GLU A 195 16.86 -9.79 15.70
CA GLU A 195 16.38 -10.20 14.39
C GLU A 195 15.27 -11.25 14.46
N LEU A 196 15.43 -12.26 15.33
CA LEU A 196 14.41 -13.27 15.58
C LEU A 196 13.11 -12.64 16.07
N ARG A 197 13.21 -11.73 17.03
CA ARG A 197 12.08 -10.99 17.56
C ARG A 197 11.41 -10.11 16.49
N MET A 198 12.18 -9.45 15.63
CA MET A 198 11.63 -8.68 14.50
C MET A 198 10.84 -9.56 13.51
N CYS A 199 11.15 -10.86 13.44
CA CYS A 199 10.46 -11.82 12.59
C CYS A 199 9.19 -12.43 13.24
N GLU A 200 8.96 -12.26 14.54
CA GLU A 200 7.79 -12.81 15.25
C GLU A 200 6.50 -12.07 14.86
N PHE A 201 5.40 -12.81 14.65
CA PHE A 201 4.16 -12.27 14.07
C PHE A 201 3.53 -11.13 14.88
N GLU A 202 3.58 -11.18 16.21
CA GLU A 202 3.04 -10.13 17.09
C GLU A 202 3.65 -8.74 16.84
N TYR A 203 4.89 -8.68 16.34
CA TYR A 203 5.55 -7.43 15.95
C TYR A 203 5.15 -6.92 14.56
N ALA A 204 4.37 -7.68 13.80
CA ALA A 204 3.80 -7.24 12.53
C ALA A 204 2.53 -6.39 12.72
N GLU A 205 1.89 -6.43 13.89
CA GLU A 205 0.71 -5.62 14.16
C GLU A 205 1.06 -4.14 14.24
N VAL A 206 0.40 -3.34 13.40
CA VAL A 206 0.61 -1.89 13.37
C VAL A 206 -0.08 -1.28 14.58
N ALA A 207 0.71 -0.70 15.48
CA ALA A 207 0.18 -0.02 16.65
C ALA A 207 -0.88 1.04 16.26
N PRO A 208 -1.99 1.20 17.02
CA PRO A 208 -3.09 2.09 16.65
C PRO A 208 -2.67 3.52 16.30
N GLY A 209 -1.73 4.12 17.04
CA GLY A 209 -1.28 5.47 16.73
C GLY A 209 -0.45 5.59 15.43
N LEU A 210 0.16 4.51 14.95
CA LEU A 210 0.77 4.46 13.62
C LEU A 210 -0.28 4.39 12.49
N ILE A 211 -1.49 3.93 12.80
CA ILE A 211 -2.64 3.97 11.87
C ILE A 211 -3.11 5.42 11.69
N ASP A 212 -3.12 6.23 12.75
CA ASP A 212 -3.45 7.65 12.66
C ASP A 212 -2.49 8.41 11.74
N LEU A 213 -1.18 8.17 11.90
CA LEU A 213 -0.17 8.75 11.00
C LEU A 213 -0.36 8.26 9.55
N HIS A 214 -0.74 6.99 9.35
CA HIS A 214 -0.93 6.43 8.01
C HIS A 214 -2.09 7.11 7.30
N ASN A 215 -3.23 7.22 7.98
CA ASN A 215 -4.42 7.90 7.47
C ASN A 215 -4.15 9.39 7.20
N HIS A 216 -3.39 10.05 8.08
CA HIS A 216 -2.95 11.43 7.88
C HIS A 216 -2.11 11.55 6.60
N CYS A 217 -1.08 10.72 6.44
CA CYS A 217 -0.21 10.72 5.26
C CYS A 217 -0.98 10.43 3.98
N ALA A 218 -1.84 9.40 3.98
CA ALA A 218 -2.65 8.99 2.83
C ALA A 218 -3.58 10.12 2.34
N ARG A 219 -4.04 10.98 3.25
CA ARG A 219 -4.95 12.09 2.93
C ARG A 219 -4.24 13.40 2.60
N VAL A 220 -3.20 13.74 3.35
CA VAL A 220 -2.57 15.08 3.29
C VAL A 220 -1.35 15.10 2.37
N HIS A 221 -0.56 14.02 2.35
CA HIS A 221 0.73 14.01 1.68
C HIS A 221 0.70 13.19 0.38
N VAL A 222 0.18 11.95 0.42
CA VAL A 222 0.17 11.04 -0.74
C VAL A 222 -0.46 11.67 -1.99
N PRO A 223 -1.59 12.40 -1.96
CA PRO A 223 -2.19 12.98 -3.16
C PRO A 223 -1.24 13.92 -3.91
N ALA A 224 -0.44 14.72 -3.20
CA ALA A 224 0.51 15.64 -3.82
C ALA A 224 1.63 14.89 -4.56
N TYR A 225 2.17 13.83 -3.95
CA TYR A 225 3.23 13.02 -4.57
C TYR A 225 2.71 12.17 -5.73
N SER A 226 1.49 11.64 -5.61
CA SER A 226 0.85 10.90 -6.70
C SER A 226 0.50 11.81 -7.88
N LEU A 227 0.04 13.04 -7.65
CA LEU A 227 -0.18 14.03 -8.70
C LEU A 227 1.13 14.41 -9.39
N LEU A 228 2.18 14.71 -8.60
CA LEU A 228 3.52 14.99 -9.12
C LEU A 228 4.01 13.85 -10.02
N LEU A 229 3.84 12.61 -9.57
CA LEU A 229 4.24 11.45 -10.34
C LEU A 229 3.46 11.33 -11.65
N ARG A 230 2.13 11.47 -11.62
CA ARG A 230 1.29 11.42 -12.83
C ARG A 230 1.69 12.49 -13.84
N GLN A 231 1.95 13.71 -13.38
CA GLN A 231 2.41 14.79 -14.25
C GLN A 231 3.72 14.44 -14.94
N ARG A 232 4.70 13.88 -14.20
CA ARG A 232 6.01 13.57 -14.77
C ARG A 232 5.99 12.34 -15.68
N LEU A 233 5.14 11.35 -15.42
CA LEU A 233 5.00 10.15 -16.27
C LEU A 233 4.54 10.46 -17.70
N LEU A 234 3.95 11.65 -17.92
CA LEU A 234 3.56 12.12 -19.25
C LEU A 234 4.77 12.53 -20.11
N THR A 235 5.83 13.04 -19.47
CA THR A 235 7.00 13.59 -20.17
C THR A 235 8.25 12.74 -20.03
N ASP A 236 8.35 11.94 -18.96
CA ASP A 236 9.53 11.14 -18.63
C ASP A 236 9.17 9.66 -18.54
N PHE A 237 9.63 8.89 -19.53
CA PHE A 237 9.36 7.46 -19.60
C PHE A 237 10.24 6.65 -18.64
N HIS A 238 11.40 7.15 -18.22
CA HIS A 238 12.29 6.45 -17.29
C HIS A 238 11.67 6.35 -15.90
N LEU A 239 10.75 7.26 -15.57
CA LEU A 239 9.95 7.16 -14.36
C LEU A 239 9.05 5.92 -14.34
N ARG A 240 8.83 5.20 -15.44
CA ARG A 240 8.06 3.95 -15.41
C ARG A 240 8.84 2.79 -14.78
N GLU A 241 10.15 2.94 -14.64
CA GLU A 241 10.99 1.95 -13.95
C GLU A 241 10.57 1.81 -12.47
N PRO A 242 10.65 0.60 -11.89
CA PRO A 242 10.15 0.32 -10.54
C PRO A 242 10.72 1.28 -9.49
N PHE A 243 12.04 1.43 -9.49
CA PHE A 243 12.78 2.20 -8.49
C PHE A 243 13.15 3.59 -8.99
N ALA A 244 12.22 4.28 -9.67
CA ALA A 244 12.40 5.68 -10.02
C ALA A 244 11.89 6.61 -8.90
N CYS A 245 12.71 7.57 -8.49
CA CYS A 245 12.38 8.55 -7.46
C CYS A 245 11.31 9.53 -7.94
N VAL A 246 10.19 9.59 -7.22
CA VAL A 246 9.07 10.50 -7.54
C VAL A 246 9.43 11.98 -7.38
N ILE A 247 10.46 12.29 -6.57
CA ILE A 247 10.87 13.67 -6.24
C ILE A 247 11.90 14.20 -7.22
N CYS A 248 12.95 13.43 -7.53
CA CYS A 248 14.06 13.89 -8.39
C CYS A 248 14.18 13.19 -9.74
N GLY A 249 13.45 12.10 -9.97
CA GLY A 249 13.46 11.36 -11.23
C GLY A 249 14.62 10.37 -11.42
N GLN A 250 15.56 10.28 -10.47
CA GLN A 250 16.64 9.31 -10.55
C GLN A 250 16.12 7.87 -10.49
N VAL A 251 16.71 7.00 -11.30
CA VAL A 251 16.36 5.58 -11.38
C VAL A 251 17.43 4.75 -10.66
N PHE A 252 16.98 3.83 -9.83
CA PHE A 252 17.81 2.90 -9.07
C PHE A 252 17.57 1.47 -9.54
N HIS A 253 18.46 0.55 -9.15
CA HIS A 253 18.37 -0.84 -9.61
C HIS A 253 17.76 -1.76 -8.56
N SER A 254 17.58 -1.30 -7.32
CA SER A 254 17.01 -2.11 -6.24
C SER A 254 16.21 -1.28 -5.25
N ASN A 255 15.36 -1.98 -4.49
CA ASN A 255 14.60 -1.37 -3.40
C ASN A 255 15.50 -0.81 -2.29
N VAL A 256 16.67 -1.42 -2.07
CA VAL A 256 17.67 -0.97 -1.09
C VAL A 256 18.24 0.39 -1.49
N GLU A 257 18.70 0.51 -2.74
CA GLU A 257 19.23 1.76 -3.30
C GLU A 257 18.17 2.87 -3.24
N TYR A 258 16.92 2.54 -3.60
CA TYR A 258 15.79 3.47 -3.53
C TYR A 258 15.54 3.99 -2.10
N HIS A 259 15.44 3.09 -1.12
CA HIS A 259 15.24 3.46 0.29
C HIS A 259 16.37 4.36 0.80
N ALA A 260 17.61 3.96 0.55
CA ALA A 260 18.80 4.70 0.96
C ALA A 260 18.80 6.11 0.35
N HIS A 261 18.46 6.22 -0.95
CA HIS A 261 18.35 7.49 -1.64
C HIS A 261 17.28 8.39 -1.00
N ILE A 262 16.04 7.92 -0.84
CA ILE A 262 14.95 8.74 -0.28
C ILE A 262 15.33 9.28 1.11
N ILE A 263 15.83 8.40 1.99
CA ILE A 263 16.20 8.78 3.35
C ILE A 263 17.41 9.69 3.40
N CYS A 264 18.44 9.47 2.58
CA CYS A 264 19.65 10.29 2.63
C CYS A 264 19.48 11.64 1.91
N ARG A 265 18.72 11.69 0.82
CA ARG A 265 18.60 12.83 -0.09
C ARG A 265 17.43 13.74 0.27
N HIS A 266 16.25 13.16 0.51
CA HIS A 266 14.99 13.89 0.59
C HIS A 266 14.46 14.05 2.01
N ALA A 267 14.94 13.26 2.98
CA ALA A 267 14.56 13.40 4.39
C ALA A 267 15.26 14.60 5.09
N THR A 268 15.43 15.72 4.38
CA THR A 268 16.04 16.95 4.91
C THR A 268 14.97 17.92 5.39
N ASP A 269 15.30 18.72 6.40
CA ASP A 269 14.44 19.73 7.07
C ASP A 269 14.38 21.04 6.31
N VAL A 270 15.32 21.26 5.40
CA VAL A 270 15.42 22.49 4.63
C VAL A 270 15.79 22.13 3.19
N PRO A 271 15.02 22.58 2.18
CA PRO A 271 15.31 22.35 0.76
C PRO A 271 16.73 22.79 0.34
N ILE A 272 17.32 23.75 1.05
CA ILE A 272 18.70 24.20 0.83
C ILE A 272 19.70 23.07 1.13
N LYS A 273 19.48 22.26 2.17
CA LYS A 273 20.35 21.11 2.49
C LYS A 273 20.31 20.07 1.37
N GLU A 274 19.13 19.89 0.77
CA GLU A 274 18.96 19.08 -0.43
C GLU A 274 19.73 19.70 -1.60
N GLY A 275 19.60 20.99 -1.88
CA GLY A 275 20.37 21.66 -2.94
C GLY A 275 21.90 21.57 -2.76
N LEU A 276 22.38 21.61 -1.52
CA LEU A 276 23.79 21.48 -1.15
C LEU A 276 24.27 20.02 -1.00
N ARG A 277 23.41 19.04 -1.29
CA ARG A 277 23.70 17.60 -1.19
C ARG A 277 24.28 17.22 0.18
N ILE A 278 23.69 17.75 1.24
CA ILE A 278 24.01 17.36 2.61
C ILE A 278 23.20 16.11 2.94
N CYS A 279 23.89 15.02 3.28
CA CYS A 279 23.24 13.77 3.65
C CYS A 279 22.39 13.96 4.91
N ALA A 280 21.10 13.63 4.87
CA ALA A 280 20.20 13.76 6.02
C ALA A 280 20.58 12.84 7.19
N VAL A 281 21.22 11.70 6.91
CA VAL A 281 21.57 10.71 7.94
C VAL A 281 22.81 11.12 8.72
N CYS A 282 23.90 11.52 8.04
CA CYS A 282 25.19 11.82 8.69
C CYS A 282 25.64 13.29 8.57
N SER A 283 24.83 14.16 7.99
CA SER A 283 25.11 15.59 7.80
C SER A 283 26.38 15.93 7.00
N LYS A 284 26.95 14.96 6.27
CA LYS A 284 28.12 15.19 5.42
C LYS A 284 27.71 15.92 4.13
N GLY A 285 28.32 17.07 3.88
CA GLY A 285 28.18 17.83 2.63
C GLY A 285 29.03 17.23 1.51
N ILE A 286 28.43 17.11 0.32
CA ILE A 286 29.05 16.41 -0.82
C ILE A 286 28.97 17.30 -2.08
N ARG A 287 30.04 17.31 -2.88
CA ARG A 287 30.22 18.32 -3.93
C ARG A 287 29.55 17.99 -5.27
N SER A 288 29.27 16.72 -5.54
CA SER A 288 28.67 16.26 -6.80
C SER A 288 27.64 15.15 -6.55
N GLU A 289 26.78 14.91 -7.53
CA GLU A 289 25.74 13.88 -7.46
C GLU A 289 26.35 12.47 -7.40
N ASP A 290 27.35 12.18 -8.24
CA ASP A 290 28.02 10.88 -8.25
C ASP A 290 28.71 10.56 -6.92
N CYS A 291 29.37 11.56 -6.33
CA CYS A 291 29.97 11.41 -5.01
C CYS A 291 28.91 11.21 -3.92
N PHE A 292 27.71 11.79 -4.09
CA PHE A 292 26.61 11.61 -3.15
C PHE A 292 26.09 10.18 -3.23
N ASN A 293 25.84 9.68 -4.44
CA ASN A 293 25.38 8.31 -4.66
C ASN A 293 26.41 7.29 -4.14
N GLN A 294 27.71 7.49 -4.40
CA GLN A 294 28.76 6.65 -3.82
C GLN A 294 28.85 6.76 -2.29
N HIS A 295 28.61 7.94 -1.73
CA HIS A 295 28.58 8.13 -0.28
C HIS A 295 27.45 7.31 0.35
N VAL A 296 26.23 7.43 -0.18
CA VAL A 296 25.05 6.66 0.27
C VAL A 296 25.34 5.17 0.18
N LYS A 297 25.85 4.73 -0.97
CA LYS A 297 26.21 3.33 -1.23
C LYS A 297 27.20 2.75 -0.23
N ARG A 298 28.26 3.49 0.07
CA ARG A 298 29.34 3.00 0.94
C ARG A 298 29.06 3.14 2.43
N ARG A 299 28.10 3.98 2.84
CA ARG A 299 27.92 4.36 4.24
C ARG A 299 26.54 4.05 4.82
N HIS A 300 25.52 3.95 3.99
CA HIS A 300 24.12 3.88 4.45
C HIS A 300 23.32 2.72 3.86
N GLU A 301 23.81 2.04 2.80
CA GLU A 301 23.09 0.91 2.21
C GLU A 301 23.20 -0.38 3.03
N GLU A 302 24.33 -0.66 3.68
CA GLU A 302 24.58 -1.94 4.37
C GLU A 302 23.50 -2.30 5.42
N PRO A 303 23.06 -1.40 6.33
CA PRO A 303 22.00 -1.73 7.27
C PRO A 303 20.65 -2.04 6.59
N ILE A 304 20.38 -1.40 5.44
CA ILE A 304 19.13 -1.57 4.68
C ILE A 304 19.18 -2.88 3.88
N ALA A 305 20.33 -3.19 3.28
CA ALA A 305 20.58 -4.45 2.60
C ALA A 305 20.40 -5.63 3.56
N HIS A 306 20.94 -5.51 4.77
CA HIS A 306 20.76 -6.52 5.82
C HIS A 306 19.28 -6.77 6.16
N LEU A 307 18.46 -5.72 6.23
CA LEU A 307 17.00 -5.87 6.40
C LEU A 307 16.35 -6.57 5.20
N ALA A 308 16.72 -6.18 3.97
CA ALA A 308 16.20 -6.82 2.77
C ALA A 308 16.53 -8.32 2.72
N ASP A 309 17.75 -8.70 3.08
CA ASP A 309 18.20 -10.10 3.15
C ASP A 309 17.43 -10.87 4.23
N LEU A 310 17.23 -10.26 5.41
CA LEU A 310 16.44 -10.85 6.49
C LEU A 310 14.99 -11.11 6.05
N TRP A 311 14.34 -10.15 5.39
CA TRP A 311 12.96 -10.33 4.92
C TRP A 311 12.85 -11.32 3.78
N THR A 312 13.84 -11.35 2.88
CA THR A 312 13.89 -12.31 1.78
C THR A 312 14.09 -13.74 2.29
N SER A 313 15.02 -13.95 3.23
CA SER A 313 15.27 -15.26 3.84
C SER A 313 14.10 -15.81 4.67
N ARG A 314 13.17 -14.94 5.06
CA ARG A 314 11.92 -15.27 5.77
C ARG A 314 10.70 -15.33 4.85
N GLU A 315 10.93 -15.29 3.55
CA GLU A 315 9.89 -15.35 2.52
C GLU A 315 8.87 -14.19 2.57
N LEU A 316 9.21 -13.08 3.24
CA LEU A 316 8.34 -11.91 3.39
C LEU A 316 8.40 -10.95 2.19
N MET A 317 9.35 -11.15 1.27
CA MET A 317 9.59 -10.31 0.08
C MET A 317 9.51 -11.10 -1.24
N MET A 318 9.01 -12.34 -1.21
CA MET A 318 9.13 -13.31 -2.32
C MET A 318 8.22 -13.03 -3.53
N ASP A 319 7.22 -12.18 -3.36
CA ASP A 319 6.21 -11.97 -4.40
C ASP A 319 6.70 -10.96 -5.44
N ALA A 320 6.81 -11.44 -6.68
CA ALA A 320 6.78 -10.59 -7.87
C ALA A 320 5.56 -9.67 -7.83
N ALA A 321 5.62 -8.52 -8.50
CA ALA A 321 4.46 -7.66 -8.58
C ALA A 321 3.38 -8.33 -9.46
N ASP A 322 2.21 -8.59 -8.89
CA ASP A 322 1.09 -9.16 -9.64
C ASP A 322 0.58 -8.12 -10.66
N ALA A 323 0.81 -8.38 -11.95
CA ALA A 323 0.31 -7.55 -13.02
C ALA A 323 -1.24 -7.60 -13.15
N GLY A 324 -1.95 -8.42 -12.37
CA GLY A 324 -3.41 -8.36 -12.21
C GLY A 324 -3.88 -7.29 -11.22
N GLN A 325 -3.00 -6.79 -10.34
CA GLN A 325 -3.33 -5.83 -9.29
C GLN A 325 -2.47 -4.56 -9.31
N VAL A 326 -1.23 -4.65 -9.81
CA VAL A 326 -0.27 -3.54 -9.81
C VAL A 326 -0.20 -2.89 -11.17
N CYS A 327 -0.42 -1.58 -11.24
CA CYS A 327 -0.18 -0.83 -12.46
C CYS A 327 1.32 -0.74 -12.72
N THR A 328 1.79 -1.37 -13.79
CA THR A 328 3.22 -1.41 -14.18
C THR A 328 3.73 -0.11 -14.79
N THR A 329 2.88 0.93 -14.91
CA THR A 329 3.27 2.26 -15.41
C THR A 329 3.59 3.23 -14.27
N CYS A 330 2.81 3.23 -13.19
CA CYS A 330 3.00 4.11 -12.03
C CYS A 330 3.37 3.39 -10.72
N TRP A 331 3.24 2.07 -10.69
CA TRP A 331 3.43 1.19 -9.53
C TRP A 331 2.42 1.41 -8.39
N ASP A 332 1.20 1.84 -8.74
CA ASP A 332 0.04 1.81 -7.85
C ASP A 332 -0.49 0.37 -7.73
N VAL A 333 -0.84 -0.04 -6.52
CA VAL A 333 -1.45 -1.33 -6.18
C VAL A 333 -2.94 -1.09 -5.98
N LEU A 334 -3.75 -1.72 -6.84
CA LEU A 334 -5.19 -1.54 -6.86
C LEU A 334 -5.89 -2.74 -6.19
N PRO A 335 -7.01 -2.53 -5.46
CA PRO A 335 -7.66 -3.60 -4.71
C PRO A 335 -8.18 -4.77 -5.56
N ASN A 336 -8.55 -4.49 -6.82
CA ASN A 336 -9.12 -5.49 -7.73
C ASN A 336 -8.87 -5.13 -9.20
N ALA A 337 -9.13 -6.10 -10.08
CA ALA A 337 -8.91 -5.98 -11.52
C ALA A 337 -9.76 -4.87 -12.16
N MET A 338 -10.99 -4.63 -11.68
CA MET A 338 -11.86 -3.56 -12.18
C MET A 338 -11.23 -2.17 -11.92
N GLN A 339 -10.71 -1.95 -10.71
CA GLN A 339 -10.01 -0.71 -10.36
C GLN A 339 -8.71 -0.55 -11.15
N LEU A 340 -7.94 -1.62 -11.35
CA LEU A 340 -6.74 -1.56 -12.18
C LEU A 340 -7.05 -1.16 -13.63
N GLN A 341 -8.06 -1.77 -14.25
CA GLN A 341 -8.43 -1.46 -15.62
C GLN A 341 -8.93 -0.02 -15.76
N ALA A 342 -9.80 0.44 -14.85
CA ALA A 342 -10.25 1.82 -14.82
C ALA A 342 -9.08 2.79 -14.64
N HIS A 343 -8.20 2.53 -13.67
CA HIS A 343 -7.00 3.32 -13.40
C HIS A 343 -6.13 3.50 -14.66
N ILE A 344 -5.81 2.41 -15.36
CA ILE A 344 -4.94 2.46 -16.55
C ILE A 344 -5.53 3.38 -17.63
N ILE A 345 -6.83 3.29 -17.88
CA ILE A 345 -7.48 4.11 -18.91
C ILE A 345 -7.52 5.56 -18.44
N VAL A 346 -8.04 5.80 -17.24
CA VAL A 346 -8.24 7.14 -16.71
C VAL A 346 -6.91 7.89 -16.59
N ALA A 347 -5.86 7.23 -16.08
CA ALA A 347 -4.59 7.87 -15.73
C ALA A 347 -3.51 7.78 -16.82
N HIS A 348 -3.52 6.76 -17.69
CA HIS A 348 -2.41 6.50 -18.62
C HIS A 348 -2.78 6.55 -20.10
N THR A 349 -4.05 6.84 -20.43
CA THR A 349 -4.46 7.19 -21.80
C THR A 349 -4.78 8.67 -21.96
N SER A 350 -4.59 9.46 -20.89
CA SER A 350 -4.71 10.92 -20.91
C SER A 350 -3.38 11.59 -21.22
N THR A 351 -3.45 12.82 -21.74
CA THR A 351 -2.32 13.72 -21.95
C THR A 351 -2.14 14.75 -20.84
N ASN A 352 -3.03 14.78 -19.85
CA ASN A 352 -3.00 15.71 -18.72
C ASN A 352 -3.42 14.98 -17.44
N PRO A 353 -2.72 15.17 -16.29
CA PRO A 353 -2.98 14.41 -15.07
C PRO A 353 -4.35 14.68 -14.43
N LEU A 354 -5.04 15.75 -14.84
CA LEU A 354 -6.37 16.16 -14.37
C LEU A 354 -7.45 16.05 -15.46
N VAL A 355 -7.17 15.35 -16.56
CA VAL A 355 -8.16 15.05 -17.60
C VAL A 355 -8.35 13.55 -17.65
N CYS A 356 -9.60 13.09 -17.58
CA CYS A 356 -9.90 11.67 -17.56
C CYS A 356 -9.61 11.04 -18.93
N GLY A 357 -8.68 10.09 -19.00
CA GLY A 357 -8.35 9.40 -20.26
C GLY A 357 -9.50 8.54 -20.82
N TRP A 358 -10.51 8.22 -20.00
CA TRP A 358 -11.68 7.47 -20.42
C TRP A 358 -12.78 8.37 -20.99
N CYS A 359 -13.29 9.34 -20.22
CA CYS A 359 -14.42 10.16 -20.62
C CYS A 359 -14.04 11.58 -21.09
N ASN A 360 -12.77 11.97 -21.01
CA ASN A 360 -12.25 13.33 -21.28
C ASN A 360 -12.87 14.43 -20.41
N LEU A 361 -13.48 14.11 -19.28
CA LEU A 361 -13.90 15.13 -18.31
C LEU A 361 -12.65 15.83 -17.76
N GLU A 362 -12.69 17.15 -17.74
CA GLU A 362 -11.57 18.02 -17.33
C GLU A 362 -11.79 18.55 -15.90
N PHE A 363 -10.82 18.29 -15.03
CA PHE A 363 -10.78 18.81 -13.66
C PHE A 363 -9.82 20.01 -13.51
N THR A 364 -9.32 20.53 -14.63
CA THR A 364 -8.37 21.64 -14.73
C THR A 364 -8.97 22.99 -14.33
N SER A 365 -10.31 23.10 -14.34
CA SER A 365 -11.04 24.32 -13.94
C SER A 365 -10.97 24.62 -12.44
N CYS A 366 -10.59 23.64 -11.62
CA CYS A 366 -10.37 23.85 -10.19
C CYS A 366 -9.05 24.62 -9.96
N PRO A 367 -9.04 25.75 -9.24
CA PRO A 367 -7.83 26.57 -9.06
C PRO A 367 -6.66 25.86 -8.38
N ASP A 368 -6.95 24.94 -7.45
CA ASP A 368 -5.93 24.19 -6.72
C ASP A 368 -5.90 22.72 -7.19
N PRO A 369 -4.84 22.30 -7.91
CA PRO A 369 -4.67 20.92 -8.35
C PRO A 369 -4.68 19.89 -7.21
N LEU A 370 -4.27 20.27 -5.99
CA LEU A 370 -4.25 19.37 -4.83
C LEU A 370 -5.64 19.12 -4.27
N VAL A 371 -6.59 20.01 -4.52
CA VAL A 371 -8.01 19.82 -4.23
C VAL A 371 -8.70 19.06 -5.37
N ALA A 372 -8.37 19.39 -6.61
CA ALA A 372 -8.93 18.74 -7.79
C ALA A 372 -8.58 17.25 -7.86
N PHE A 373 -7.35 16.89 -7.50
CA PHE A 373 -6.83 15.54 -7.70
C PHE A 373 -7.54 14.46 -6.85
N PRO A 374 -7.83 14.66 -5.55
CA PRO A 374 -8.69 13.73 -4.81
C PRO A 374 -10.07 13.52 -5.42
N ILE A 375 -10.69 14.57 -5.97
CA ILE A 375 -11.99 14.48 -6.65
C ILE A 375 -11.83 13.68 -7.96
N PHE A 376 -10.76 13.92 -8.71
CA PHE A 376 -10.39 13.12 -9.87
C PHE A 376 -10.22 11.63 -9.52
N LEU A 377 -9.61 11.30 -8.37
CA LEU A 377 -9.49 9.90 -7.92
C LEU A 377 -10.85 9.29 -7.55
N ASN A 378 -11.81 10.07 -7.05
CA ASN A 378 -13.18 9.60 -6.88
C ASN A 378 -13.84 9.29 -8.23
N HIS A 379 -13.62 10.14 -9.22
CA HIS A 379 -14.07 9.93 -10.59
C HIS A 379 -13.48 8.66 -11.22
N GLU A 380 -12.17 8.42 -11.02
CA GLU A 380 -11.50 7.17 -11.42
C GLU A 380 -12.15 5.93 -10.78
N ARG A 381 -12.45 5.99 -9.48
CA ARG A 381 -13.14 4.89 -8.76
C ARG A 381 -14.57 4.69 -9.24
N ASN A 382 -15.29 5.75 -9.59
CA ASN A 382 -16.64 5.63 -10.14
C ASN A 382 -16.64 5.01 -11.54
N HIS A 383 -15.61 5.25 -12.35
CA HIS A 383 -15.37 4.47 -13.56
C HIS A 383 -15.15 2.97 -13.27
N ALA A 384 -14.40 2.64 -12.21
CA ALA A 384 -14.26 1.26 -11.77
C ALA A 384 -15.58 0.62 -11.32
N ARG A 385 -16.52 1.41 -10.75
CA ARG A 385 -17.86 0.93 -10.40
C ARG A 385 -18.67 0.49 -11.61
N LEU A 386 -18.51 1.16 -12.77
CA LEU A 386 -19.14 0.73 -14.02
C LEU A 386 -18.62 -0.64 -14.45
N LEU A 387 -17.30 -0.85 -14.37
CA LEU A 387 -16.68 -2.15 -14.65
C LEU A 387 -17.12 -3.22 -13.63
N HIS A 388 -17.29 -2.84 -12.37
CA HIS A 388 -17.81 -3.72 -11.31
C HIS A 388 -19.24 -4.16 -11.58
N ALA A 389 -20.12 -3.25 -11.99
CA ALA A 389 -21.49 -3.59 -12.39
C ALA A 389 -21.50 -4.61 -13.54
N GLN A 390 -20.63 -4.42 -14.54
CA GLN A 390 -20.47 -5.37 -15.64
C GLN A 390 -19.91 -6.73 -15.18
N ALA A 391 -19.00 -6.73 -14.20
CA ALA A 391 -18.48 -7.94 -13.58
C ALA A 391 -19.60 -8.71 -12.83
N LEU A 392 -20.51 -8.01 -12.16
CA LEU A 392 -21.68 -8.62 -11.51
C LEU A 392 -22.65 -9.21 -12.53
N GLU A 393 -23.01 -8.46 -13.58
CA GLU A 393 -23.89 -8.92 -14.65
C GLU A 393 -23.35 -10.18 -15.33
N SER A 394 -22.03 -10.24 -15.52
CA SER A 394 -21.33 -11.40 -16.09
C SER A 394 -20.99 -12.50 -15.09
N LYS A 395 -21.44 -12.38 -13.83
CA LYS A 395 -21.19 -13.34 -12.72
C LYS A 395 -19.71 -13.63 -12.49
N ARG A 396 -18.87 -12.62 -12.64
CA ARG A 396 -17.42 -12.66 -12.40
C ARG A 396 -17.05 -12.27 -10.97
N THR A 397 -17.88 -11.44 -10.34
CA THR A 397 -17.79 -11.12 -8.92
C THR A 397 -19.17 -11.27 -8.28
N PHE A 398 -19.18 -11.47 -6.96
CA PHE A 398 -20.39 -11.45 -6.13
C PHE A 398 -20.39 -10.27 -5.14
N ASP A 399 -19.29 -9.52 -5.09
CA ASP A 399 -19.20 -8.36 -4.21
C ASP A 399 -20.16 -7.27 -4.70
N PRO A 400 -20.89 -6.60 -3.80
CA PRO A 400 -21.76 -5.50 -4.20
C PRO A 400 -20.94 -4.36 -4.82
N VAL A 401 -21.53 -3.65 -5.78
CA VAL A 401 -20.91 -2.44 -6.33
C VAL A 401 -20.69 -1.46 -5.18
N PRO A 402 -19.47 -0.90 -5.01
CA PRO A 402 -19.21 0.13 -4.01
C PRO A 402 -20.17 1.32 -4.13
N GLU A 403 -20.27 2.15 -3.10
CA GLU A 403 -21.09 3.37 -3.12
C GLU A 403 -20.55 4.41 -4.12
N LEU A 404 -21.44 5.28 -4.62
CA LEU A 404 -21.07 6.38 -5.52
C LEU A 404 -20.29 7.43 -4.74
N LEU A 405 -19.08 7.72 -5.18
CA LEU A 405 -18.26 8.77 -4.57
C LEU A 405 -18.63 10.13 -5.17
N ASN A 406 -18.51 11.19 -4.36
CA ASN A 406 -18.75 12.54 -4.83
C ASN A 406 -17.64 12.98 -5.81
N GLU A 407 -18.05 13.45 -6.98
CA GLU A 407 -17.20 14.00 -8.04
C GLU A 407 -17.45 15.50 -8.27
N ASP A 408 -18.33 16.13 -7.50
CA ASP A 408 -18.65 17.55 -7.64
C ASP A 408 -17.42 18.39 -7.23
N PHE A 409 -16.90 19.13 -8.20
CA PHE A 409 -15.77 20.05 -8.05
C PHE A 409 -16.19 21.52 -8.15
N SER A 410 -17.49 21.81 -8.00
CA SER A 410 -17.98 23.19 -7.81
C SER A 410 -17.36 23.82 -6.56
N ALA A 411 -17.31 25.15 -6.53
CA ALA A 411 -16.75 25.88 -5.40
C ALA A 411 -17.51 25.57 -4.10
N GLU A 412 -18.83 25.41 -4.20
CA GLU A 412 -19.73 25.06 -3.10
C GLU A 412 -19.44 23.65 -2.57
N ALA A 413 -19.28 22.66 -3.46
CA ALA A 413 -18.97 21.29 -3.07
C ALA A 413 -17.58 21.18 -2.44
N ILE A 414 -16.58 21.88 -2.99
CA ILE A 414 -15.23 21.94 -2.42
C ILE A 414 -15.28 22.54 -1.00
N ALA A 415 -16.01 23.65 -0.81
CA ALA A 415 -16.17 24.27 0.49
C ALA A 415 -16.84 23.32 1.51
N ALA A 416 -17.87 22.59 1.09
CA ALA A 416 -18.54 21.60 1.93
C ALA A 416 -17.61 20.42 2.30
N MET A 417 -16.81 19.92 1.35
CA MET A 417 -15.84 18.86 1.60
C MET A 417 -14.77 19.29 2.60
N LEU A 418 -14.22 20.51 2.44
CA LEU A 418 -13.22 21.05 3.36
C LEU A 418 -13.79 21.29 4.76
N ALA A 419 -15.04 21.76 4.85
CA ALA A 419 -15.73 21.92 6.13
C ALA A 419 -15.94 20.58 6.85
N ALA A 420 -16.46 19.56 6.14
CA ALA A 420 -16.63 18.21 6.69
C ALA A 420 -15.30 17.59 7.13
N GLN A 421 -14.21 17.88 6.41
CA GLN A 421 -12.87 17.44 6.75
C GLN A 421 -12.40 18.05 8.09
N ALA A 422 -12.60 19.36 8.27
CA ALA A 422 -12.23 20.07 9.48
C ALA A 422 -13.01 19.56 10.70
N GLU A 423 -14.30 19.24 10.54
CA GLU A 423 -15.13 18.65 11.59
C GLU A 423 -14.69 17.22 11.96
N ALA A 424 -14.33 16.39 10.97
CA ALA A 424 -13.81 15.05 11.19
C ALA A 424 -12.46 15.06 11.94
N ASP A 425 -11.61 16.06 11.68
CA ASP A 425 -10.32 16.20 12.36
C ASP A 425 -10.49 16.75 13.78
N ALA A 426 -11.43 17.69 13.99
CA ALA A 426 -11.77 18.20 15.32
C ALA A 426 -12.40 17.13 16.23
N SER A 427 -13.27 16.27 15.69
CA SER A 427 -13.93 15.18 16.43
C SER A 427 -12.96 14.06 16.84
N LYS A 428 -11.86 13.85 16.11
CA LYS A 428 -10.77 12.93 16.50
C LYS A 428 -9.85 13.52 17.57
N SER A 429 -9.59 14.83 17.54
CA SER A 429 -8.78 15.51 18.57
C SER A 429 -9.46 15.57 19.96
N SER A 430 -10.79 15.48 20.00
CA SER A 430 -11.60 15.64 21.23
C SER A 430 -11.92 14.33 21.96
N LYS A 431 -11.63 13.15 21.38
CA LYS A 431 -11.72 11.85 22.07
C LYS A 431 -10.42 11.54 22.84
N SER A 432 -10.13 12.35 23.85
CA SER A 432 -9.29 11.90 24.97
C SER A 432 -10.13 11.02 25.90
N PRO A 433 -9.63 9.85 26.36
CA PRO A 433 -10.40 9.01 27.27
C PRO A 433 -10.54 9.71 28.63
N LYS A 434 -11.78 10.07 28.99
CA LYS A 434 -12.16 10.38 30.37
C LYS A 434 -11.83 9.15 31.22
N SER A 435 -10.88 9.30 32.14
CA SER A 435 -10.63 8.34 33.20
C SER A 435 -11.83 8.31 34.14
N GLU A 436 -12.71 7.32 33.98
CA GLU A 436 -13.64 6.93 35.03
C GLU A 436 -12.84 6.25 36.15
N SER A 437 -12.53 7.02 37.19
CA SER A 437 -11.99 6.52 38.44
C SER A 437 -13.07 5.71 39.18
N GLY A 438 -13.17 4.42 38.85
CA GLY A 438 -13.91 3.41 39.60
C GLY A 438 -13.24 3.17 40.95
N LYS A 439 -13.86 3.73 42.00
CA LYS A 439 -13.44 3.74 43.40
C LYS A 439 -13.49 2.33 44.01
N SER A 440 -12.35 1.62 44.05
CA SER A 440 -12.18 0.40 44.85
C SER A 440 -11.99 0.76 46.33
N LYS A 441 -12.97 0.36 47.16
CA LYS A 441 -12.92 0.46 48.63
C LYS A 441 -11.92 -0.55 49.20
N GLY A 442 -10.71 -0.10 49.50
CA GLY A 442 -9.77 -0.80 50.40
C GLY A 442 -9.82 -0.18 51.80
N LYS A 443 -10.31 -0.95 52.79
CA LYS A 443 -10.24 -0.63 54.22
C LYS A 443 -8.82 -0.91 54.74
N GLY A 444 -8.24 0.05 55.47
CA GLY A 444 -7.03 -0.13 56.28
C GLY A 444 -6.52 1.22 56.77
N LYS A 445 -7.17 1.79 57.79
CA LYS A 445 -6.58 2.04 59.13
C LYS A 445 -5.20 2.72 59.07
N ASP A 446 -5.19 4.03 59.23
CA ASP A 446 -4.17 4.68 60.06
C ASP A 446 -4.76 5.80 60.90
N LYS A 447 -4.52 5.70 62.21
CA LYS A 447 -4.87 6.68 63.25
C LYS A 447 -3.62 7.49 63.55
N SER A 448 -3.68 8.81 63.43
CA SER A 448 -2.99 9.73 64.34
C SER A 448 -3.17 11.21 63.94
N LYS A 449 -4.00 11.94 64.70
CA LYS A 449 -3.79 13.36 65.00
C LYS A 449 -4.24 13.60 66.44
N GLY A 450 -3.27 13.60 67.35
CA GLY A 450 -3.41 14.23 68.66
C GLY A 450 -2.71 15.58 68.61
N LYS A 451 -3.48 16.67 68.73
CA LYS A 451 -2.97 18.00 69.07
C LYS A 451 -3.30 18.24 70.54
N SER A 452 -2.28 18.36 71.37
CA SER A 452 -2.36 18.93 72.72
C SER A 452 -1.80 20.35 72.70
N SER A 453 -2.61 21.30 73.15
CA SER A 453 -2.15 22.58 73.76
C SER A 453 -1.98 22.33 75.28
N PRO A 454 -1.69 23.32 76.17
CA PRO A 454 -1.28 24.73 76.02
C PRO A 454 -0.14 25.16 76.99
N LYS A 455 0.40 26.39 76.86
CA LYS A 455 0.62 27.33 78.00
C LYS A 455 1.19 28.72 77.62
N LYS A 456 0.32 29.73 77.83
CA LYS A 456 0.46 31.09 78.41
C LYS A 456 1.84 31.78 78.59
N LYS A 457 1.85 33.07 78.22
CA LYS A 457 2.27 34.33 78.92
C LYS A 457 2.89 35.28 77.87
N LYS A 458 2.74 36.60 77.80
CA LYS A 458 2.37 37.79 78.61
C LYS A 458 1.96 38.85 77.53
N LYS A 459 1.28 39.96 77.74
CA LYS A 459 0.95 40.83 78.87
C LYS A 459 -0.29 41.61 78.48
#